data_AF-A0AAU2A847-F1
#
_entry.id   AF-A0AAU2A847-F1
#
_cell.length_a   1.000
_cell.length_b   1.000
_cell.length_c   1.000
_cell.angle_alpha   90.00
_cell.angle_beta   90.00
_cell.angle_gamma   90.00
#
_symmetry.space_group_name_H-M   'P 1'
#
loop_
_entity.id
_entity.type
_entity.pdbx_description
1 polymer ?
#
loop_
_entity_poly.entity_id
_entity_poly.type
_entity_poly.pdbx_seq_one_letter_code
_entity_poly.pdbx_strand_id
1 'polypeptide(L)' 'MKIDLAQARATVKELAEELEALDGTEVIDRPSRAARLQNSHTSRTLLRLSHLGDRVSVEIMGVYHDFKLRDDPPQAGDR' A
#
# COMPACT_ATOMS: atom_id res chain seq x y z
N MET A 1 10.73 5.30 23.96
CA MET A 1 9.67 5.23 22.93
C MET A 1 9.61 3.82 22.38
N LYS A 2 8.43 3.33 21.99
CA LYS A 2 8.26 2.09 21.23
C LYS A 2 7.87 2.47 19.79
N ILE A 3 8.56 1.89 18.80
CA ILE A 3 8.15 2.01 17.39
C ILE A 3 6.88 1.17 17.23
N ASP A 4 5.78 1.80 16.81
CA ASP A 4 4.53 1.11 16.51
C ASP A 4 4.30 1.08 15.00
N LEU A 5 4.35 -0.12 14.43
CA LEU A 5 4.10 -0.38 13.00
C LEU A 5 2.83 -1.22 12.81
N ALA A 6 1.93 -1.28 13.79
CA ALA A 6 0.75 -2.15 13.73
C ALA A 6 -0.10 -1.88 12.49
N GLN A 7 -0.30 -0.60 12.14
CA GLN A 7 -1.08 -0.19 10.98
C GLN A 7 -0.39 -0.61 9.66
N ALA A 8 0.88 -0.23 9.48
CA ALA A 8 1.68 -0.64 8.32
C ALA A 8 1.70 -2.17 8.12
N ARG A 9 1.84 -2.92 9.22
CA ARG A 9 1.79 -4.39 9.17
C ARG A 9 0.42 -4.93 8.77
N ALA A 10 -0.67 -4.30 9.18
CA ALA A 10 -2.02 -4.70 8.76
C ALA A 10 -2.20 -4.45 7.26
N THR A 11 -1.78 -3.31 6.74
CA THR A 11 -1.87 -2.99 5.31
C THR A 11 -0.95 -3.86 4.46
N VAL A 12 0.26 -4.20 4.94
CA VAL A 12 1.14 -5.17 4.25
C VAL A 12 0.47 -6.55 4.14
N LYS A 13 -0.25 -7.00 5.17
CA LYS A 13 -0.98 -8.27 5.10
C LYS A 13 -2.09 -8.24 4.05
N GLU A 14 -2.90 -7.18 4.05
CA GLU A 14 -3.94 -6.99 3.02
C GLU A 14 -3.33 -6.98 1.62
N LEU A 15 -2.22 -6.24 1.44
CA LEU A 15 -1.49 -6.19 0.17
C LEU A 15 -0.97 -7.58 -0.25
N ALA A 16 -0.39 -8.34 0.68
CA ALA A 16 0.14 -9.67 0.41
C ALA A 16 -0.97 -10.65 0.02
N GLU A 17 -2.10 -10.64 0.73
CA GLU A 17 -3.26 -11.47 0.43
C GLU A 17 -3.83 -11.17 -0.97
N GLU A 18 -3.95 -9.89 -1.34
CA GLU A 18 -4.43 -9.52 -2.68
C GLU A 18 -3.42 -9.82 -3.79
N LEU A 19 -2.11 -9.69 -3.53
CA LEU A 19 -1.07 -10.10 -4.47
C LEU A 19 -1.13 -11.60 -4.72
N GLU A 20 -1.22 -12.40 -3.66
CA GLU A 20 -1.32 -13.86 -3.75
C GLU A 20 -2.60 -14.29 -4.49
N ALA A 21 -3.72 -13.62 -4.25
CA ALA A 21 -4.97 -13.91 -4.95
C ALA A 21 -4.91 -13.57 -6.45
N LEU A 22 -4.10 -12.59 -6.85
CA LEU A 22 -3.95 -12.18 -8.25
C LEU A 22 -2.84 -12.95 -8.97
N ASP A 23 -1.81 -13.40 -8.26
CA ASP A 23 -0.66 -14.09 -8.85
C ASP A 23 -1.07 -15.34 -9.62
N GLY A 24 -0.47 -15.55 -10.79
CA GLY A 24 -0.83 -16.66 -11.67
C GLY A 24 -2.22 -16.59 -12.31
N THR A 25 -2.98 -15.49 -12.17
CA THR A 25 -4.28 -15.34 -12.85
C THR A 25 -4.11 -15.37 -14.38
N GLU A 26 -4.72 -16.37 -15.03
CA GLU A 26 -4.78 -16.45 -16.49
C GLU A 26 -5.72 -15.40 -17.09
N VAL A 27 -5.29 -14.74 -18.16
CA VAL A 27 -6.09 -13.73 -18.88
C VAL A 27 -6.64 -14.29 -20.19
N ILE A 28 -7.87 -13.90 -20.54
CA ILE A 28 -8.46 -14.26 -21.83
C ILE A 28 -7.79 -13.44 -22.95
N ASP A 29 -6.96 -14.09 -23.75
CA ASP A 29 -6.18 -13.46 -24.84
C ASP A 29 -7.03 -13.05 -26.06
N ARG A 30 -8.29 -13.50 -26.15
CA ARG A 30 -9.18 -13.19 -27.28
C ARG A 30 -10.19 -12.09 -26.94
N PRO A 31 -10.41 -11.11 -27.84
CA PRO A 31 -11.43 -10.09 -27.64
C PRO A 31 -12.83 -10.70 -27.47
N SER A 32 -13.40 -10.54 -26.28
CA SER A 32 -14.75 -10.99 -25.95
C SER A 32 -15.35 -10.12 -24.85
N ARG A 33 -16.67 -10.22 -24.64
CA ARG A 33 -17.33 -9.54 -23.50
C ARG A 33 -16.77 -10.01 -22.16
N ALA A 34 -16.49 -11.31 -22.04
CA ALA A 34 -15.87 -11.90 -20.86
C ALA A 34 -14.45 -11.34 -20.62
N ALA A 35 -13.62 -11.28 -21.67
CA ALA A 35 -12.27 -10.69 -21.58
C ALA A 35 -12.31 -9.23 -21.13
N ARG A 36 -13.25 -8.42 -21.65
CA ARG A 36 -13.41 -7.02 -21.22
C ARG A 36 -13.79 -6.89 -19.74
N LEU A 37 -14.67 -7.75 -19.25
CA LEU A 37 -15.06 -7.78 -17.84
C LEU A 37 -13.89 -8.19 -16.95
N GLN A 38 -13.18 -9.25 -17.34
CA GLN A 38 -11.98 -9.71 -16.62
C GLN A 38 -10.91 -8.62 -16.59
N ASN A 39 -10.55 -8.03 -17.73
CA ASN A 39 -9.55 -6.97 -17.80
C ASN A 39 -9.95 -5.76 -16.96
N SER A 40 -11.21 -5.35 -17.00
CA SER A 40 -11.70 -4.25 -16.16
C SER A 40 -11.59 -4.56 -14.66
N HIS A 41 -11.85 -5.81 -14.26
CA HIS A 41 -11.64 -6.25 -12.89
C HIS A 41 -10.16 -6.25 -12.52
N THR A 42 -9.30 -6.90 -13.31
CA THR A 42 -7.85 -6.95 -13.11
C THR A 42 -7.23 -5.57 -13.02
N SER A 43 -7.59 -4.64 -13.91
CA SER A 43 -7.09 -3.26 -13.85
C SER A 43 -7.47 -2.54 -12.55
N ARG A 44 -8.69 -2.74 -12.05
CA ARG A 44 -9.11 -2.15 -10.75
C ARG A 44 -8.34 -2.77 -9.59
N THR A 45 -8.12 -4.08 -9.61
CA THR A 45 -7.34 -4.78 -8.58
C THR A 45 -5.89 -4.31 -8.58
N LEU A 46 -5.24 -4.22 -9.75
CA LEU A 46 -3.87 -3.69 -9.87
C LEU A 46 -3.75 -2.26 -9.35
N LEU A 47 -4.75 -1.41 -9.64
CA LEU A 47 -4.78 -0.05 -9.10
C LEU A 47 -4.94 -0.04 -7.58
N ARG A 48 -5.80 -0.90 -7.03
CA ARG A 48 -5.97 -1.06 -5.56
C ARG A 48 -4.66 -1.50 -4.90
N LEU A 49 -3.96 -2.48 -5.47
CA LEU A 49 -2.66 -2.95 -5.00
C LEU A 49 -1.64 -1.81 -4.95
N SER A 50 -1.57 -0.97 -5.98
CA SER A 50 -0.72 0.22 -5.98
C SER A 50 -1.04 1.15 -4.81
N HIS A 51 -2.32 1.45 -4.58
CA HIS A 51 -2.74 2.30 -3.47
C HIS A 51 -2.42 1.70 -2.09
N LEU A 52 -2.50 0.38 -1.94
CA LEU A 52 -2.10 -0.29 -0.70
C LEU A 52 -0.59 -0.15 -0.46
N GLY A 53 0.23 -0.29 -1.51
CA GLY A 53 1.67 -0.02 -1.44
C GLY A 53 1.98 1.42 -1.01
N ASP A 54 1.32 2.40 -1.61
CA ASP A 54 1.48 3.81 -1.24
C ASP A 54 1.07 4.07 0.21
N ARG A 55 -0.03 3.44 0.66
CA ARG A 55 -0.49 3.56 2.05
C ARG A 55 0.54 3.02 3.04
N VAL A 56 1.11 1.84 2.79
CA VAL A 56 2.18 1.27 3.63
C VAL A 56 3.36 2.25 3.74
N SER A 57 3.77 2.85 2.63
CA SER A 57 4.85 3.84 2.59
C SER A 57 4.54 5.05 3.49
N VAL A 58 3.33 5.62 3.37
CA VAL A 58 2.88 6.75 4.19
C VAL A 58 2.86 6.39 5.67
N GLU A 59 2.35 5.22 6.03
CA GLU A 59 2.26 4.78 7.42
C GLU A 59 3.64 4.58 8.05
N ILE A 60 4.59 4.02 7.31
CA ILE A 60 5.99 3.90 7.74
C ILE A 60 6.61 5.30 7.93
N MET A 61 6.39 6.20 6.97
CA MET A 61 6.92 7.55 7.03
C MET A 61 6.35 8.36 8.20
N GLY A 62 5.07 8.17 8.53
CA GLY A 62 4.48 8.77 9.73
C GLY A 62 5.24 8.38 11.00
N VAL A 63 5.50 7.08 11.18
CA VAL A 63 6.26 6.56 12.33
C VAL A 63 7.70 7.07 12.33
N TYR A 64 8.33 7.18 11.16
CA TYR A 64 9.65 7.78 11.02
C TYR A 64 9.66 9.26 11.44
N HIS A 65 8.71 10.06 10.99
CA HIS A 65 8.62 11.47 11.37
C HIS A 65 8.38 11.63 12.86
N ASP A 66 7.52 10.82 13.47
CA ASP A 66 7.29 10.81 14.91
C ASP A 66 8.56 10.45 15.71
N PHE A 67 9.35 9.51 15.19
CA PHE A 67 10.66 9.17 15.76
C PHE A 67 11.63 10.34 15.63
N LYS A 68 11.77 10.90 14.42
CA LYS A 68 12.72 11.97 14.12
C LYS A 68 12.42 13.26 14.90
N LEU A 69 11.15 13.66 15.02
CA LEU A 69 10.74 14.83 15.80
C LEU A 69 11.10 14.71 17.28
N ARG A 70 11.29 13.49 17.79
CA ARG A 70 11.73 13.26 19.17
C ARG A 70 13.25 13.23 19.31
N ASP A 71 13.94 12.75 18.29
CA ASP A 71 15.41 12.72 18.25
C ASP A 71 15.99 14.13 18.03
N ASP A 72 15.34 14.92 17.18
CA ASP A 72 15.70 16.30 16.87
C ASP A 72 14.45 17.19 17.01
N PRO A 73 14.08 17.56 18.25
CA PRO A 73 12.93 18.41 18.49
C PRO A 73 13.17 19.79 17.87
N PRO A 74 12.15 20.38 17.21
CA PRO A 74 12.32 21.70 16.59
C PRO A 74 12.78 22.71 17.65
N GLN A 75 13.89 23.40 17.37
CA GLN A 75 14.40 24.44 18.26
C GLN A 75 13.33 25.52 18.41
N ALA A 76 12.87 25.73 19.64
CA ALA A 76 11.93 26.78 19.97
C ALA A 76 12.66 28.13 19.88
N GLY A 77 12.64 28.76 18.70
CA GLY A 77 13.08 30.14 18.54
C GLY A 77 13.79 30.41 17.23
N ASP A 78 13.04 30.91 16.25
CA ASP A 78 13.47 32.06 15.45
C ASP A 78 12.18 32.76 14.98
N ARG A 79 11.71 33.68 15.82
CA ARG A 79 10.74 34.73 15.50
C ARG A 79 11.43 36.05 15.72
#